data_AF-A0A4U0FFT9-F1
#
_entry.id   AF-A0A4U0FFT9-F1
#
_cell.length_a   1.000
_cell.length_b   1.000
_cell.length_c   1.000
_cell.angle_alpha   90.00
_cell.angle_beta   90.00
_cell.angle_gamma   90.00
#
_symmetry.space_group_name_H-M   'P 1'
#
loop_
_entity.id
_entity.type
_entity.pdbx_description
1 polymer ?
#
loop_
_entity_poly.entity_id
_entity_poly.type
_entity_poly.pdbx_seq_one_letter_code
_entity_poly.pdbx_strand_id
1 'polypeptide(L)'
;MSWQKFGIRPDLVERVKFKMKNPAIKDRMMVMLEGVTKYDLQDRAKVRRLVKSAARILNEPLTEVQEEQLVSFILAQKIDPNNTLHLIKLWAMFR
;
A
#
# COMPACT_ATOMS: atom_id res chain seq x y z
N MET A 1 -5.34 13.45 3.33
CA MET A 1 -4.06 13.95 2.77
C MET A 1 -3.84 13.23 1.46
N SER A 2 -3.63 13.93 0.35
CA SER A 2 -3.36 13.31 -0.95
C SER A 2 -1.97 12.63 -0.95
N TRP A 3 -1.86 11.44 -1.54
CA TRP A 3 -0.60 10.69 -1.72
C TRP A 3 0.46 11.48 -2.50
N GLN A 4 0.04 12.46 -3.32
CA GLN A 4 0.91 13.38 -4.05
C GLN A 4 1.85 14.17 -3.11
N LYS A 5 1.39 14.48 -1.88
CA LYS A 5 2.21 15.21 -0.89
C LYS A 5 3.43 14.42 -0.42
N PHE A 6 3.44 13.10 -0.63
CA PHE A 6 4.54 12.21 -0.29
C PHE A 6 5.49 11.99 -1.48
N GLY A 7 5.28 12.65 -2.62
CA GLY A 7 6.10 12.47 -3.82
C GLY A 7 5.84 11.17 -4.58
N ILE A 8 4.76 10.45 -4.25
CA ILE A 8 4.36 9.24 -4.96
C ILE A 8 3.92 9.64 -6.37
N ARG A 9 4.56 9.05 -7.38
CA ARG A 9 4.28 9.39 -8.77
C ARG A 9 2.89 8.88 -9.21
N PRO A 10 2.09 9.69 -9.92
CA PRO A 10 0.77 9.28 -10.40
C PRO A 10 0.78 8.04 -11.28
N ASP A 11 1.79 7.90 -12.15
CA ASP A 11 1.90 6.75 -13.05
C ASP A 11 2.12 5.42 -12.30
N LEU A 12 2.79 5.46 -11.15
CA LEU A 12 2.93 4.28 -10.29
C LEU A 12 1.57 3.88 -9.72
N VAL A 13 0.78 4.85 -9.26
CA VAL A 13 -0.57 4.61 -8.74
C VAL A 13 -1.46 3.98 -9.80
N GLU A 14 -1.42 4.49 -11.04
CA GLU A 14 -2.20 3.96 -12.15
C GLU A 14 -1.80 2.53 -12.53
N ARG A 15 -0.48 2.24 -12.61
CA ARG A 15 0.01 0.87 -12.86
C ARG A 15 -0.44 -0.09 -11.78
N VAL A 16 -0.32 0.29 -10.50
CA VAL A 16 -0.78 -0.52 -9.37
C VAL A 16 -2.28 -0.76 -9.47
N LYS A 17 -3.09 0.28 -9.72
CA LYS A 17 -4.55 0.15 -9.92
C LYS A 17 -4.90 -0.81 -11.05
N PHE A 18 -4.19 -0.72 -12.18
CA PHE A 18 -4.40 -1.61 -13.32
C PHE A 18 -4.08 -3.07 -12.95
N LYS A 19 -2.93 -3.32 -12.30
CA LYS A 19 -2.51 -4.67 -11.88
C LYS A 19 -3.42 -5.28 -10.83
N MET A 20 -3.98 -4.48 -9.91
CA MET A 20 -4.94 -4.94 -8.91
C MET A 20 -6.29 -5.39 -9.50
N LYS A 21 -6.57 -5.11 -10.78
CA LYS A 21 -7.74 -5.70 -11.48
C LYS A 21 -7.56 -7.19 -11.77
N ASN A 22 -6.32 -7.69 -11.80
CA ASN A 22 -6.05 -9.10 -11.99
C ASN A 22 -6.43 -9.87 -10.71
N PRO A 23 -7.39 -10.83 -10.76
CA PRO A 23 -7.83 -11.58 -9.58
C PRO A 23 -6.69 -12.32 -8.88
N ALA A 24 -5.76 -12.92 -9.63
CA ALA A 24 -4.64 -13.66 -9.05
C ALA A 24 -3.68 -12.74 -8.26
N ILE A 25 -3.49 -11.51 -8.72
CA ILE A 25 -2.69 -10.50 -8.00
C ILE A 25 -3.44 -10.07 -6.74
N LYS A 26 -4.74 -9.83 -6.85
CA LYS A 26 -5.60 -9.46 -5.73
C LYS A 26 -5.57 -10.53 -4.64
N ASP A 27 -5.71 -11.81 -4.99
CA ASP A 27 -5.72 -12.91 -4.03
C ASP A 27 -4.38 -13.03 -3.30
N ARG A 28 -3.26 -12.92 -4.02
CA ARG A 28 -1.91 -12.88 -3.41
C ARG A 28 -1.74 -11.71 -2.45
N MET A 29 -2.27 -10.54 -2.80
CA MET A 29 -2.27 -9.37 -1.92
C MET A 29 -3.13 -9.59 -0.68
N MET A 30 -4.28 -10.25 -0.80
CA MET A 30 -5.13 -10.59 0.34
C MET A 30 -4.41 -11.53 1.30
N VAL A 31 -3.82 -12.62 0.80
CA VAL A 31 -3.03 -13.58 1.61
C VAL A 31 -1.87 -12.88 2.32
N MET A 32 -1.20 -11.93 1.66
CA MET A 32 -0.11 -11.16 2.28
C MET A 32 -0.60 -10.27 3.44
N LEU A 33 -1.85 -9.80 3.38
CA LEU A 33 -2.46 -8.93 4.38
C LEU A 33 -3.17 -9.73 5.48
N GLU A 34 -3.33 -11.04 5.34
CA GLU A 34 -3.92 -11.89 6.38
C GLU A 34 -3.11 -11.79 7.69
N GLY A 35 -3.83 -11.55 8.79
CA GLY A 35 -3.22 -11.40 10.11
C GLY A 35 -2.46 -10.08 10.33
N VAL A 36 -2.40 -9.17 9.35
CA VAL A 36 -1.81 -7.84 9.56
C VAL A 36 -2.71 -7.03 10.49
N THR A 37 -2.13 -6.53 11.58
CA THR A 37 -2.85 -5.72 12.57
C THR A 37 -2.60 -4.23 12.41
N LYS A 38 -3.39 -3.41 13.08
CA LYS A 38 -3.14 -1.96 13.20
C LYS A 38 -1.73 -1.66 13.73
N TYR A 39 -1.26 -2.41 14.72
CA TYR A 39 0.07 -2.22 15.31
C TYR A 39 1.18 -2.45 14.29
N ASP A 40 1.00 -3.45 13.43
CA ASP A 40 1.94 -3.76 12.36
C ASP A 40 2.01 -2.66 11.30
N LEU A 41 0.87 -1.99 11.04
CA LEU A 41 0.81 -0.83 10.16
C LEU A 41 1.30 0.46 10.82
N GLN A 42 1.66 0.44 12.12
CA GLN A 42 2.35 1.55 12.79
C GLN A 42 3.87 1.29 12.92
N ASP A 43 4.33 0.06 12.71
CA ASP A 43 5.75 -0.29 12.72
C ASP A 43 6.38 -0.03 11.34
N ARG A 44 7.31 0.92 11.28
CA ARG A 44 8.01 1.29 10.03
C ARG A 44 8.71 0.10 9.38
N ALA A 45 9.35 -0.78 10.15
CA ALA A 45 10.08 -1.92 9.62
C ALA A 45 9.13 -2.98 9.04
N LYS A 46 8.01 -3.26 9.71
CA LYS A 46 6.97 -4.14 9.15
C LYS A 46 6.33 -3.55 7.90
N VAL A 47 5.95 -2.27 7.92
CA VAL A 47 5.38 -1.59 6.75
C VAL A 47 6.35 -1.64 5.57
N ARG A 48 7.65 -1.41 5.79
CA ARG A 48 8.67 -1.52 4.74
C ARG A 48 8.74 -2.91 4.13
N ARG A 49 8.65 -3.97 4.95
CA ARG A 49 8.60 -5.36 4.47
C ARG A 49 7.34 -5.61 3.64
N LEU A 50 6.17 -5.13 4.08
CA LEU A 50 4.91 -5.24 3.34
C LEU A 50 4.97 -4.52 1.98
N VAL A 51 5.53 -3.31 1.94
CA VAL A 51 5.72 -2.55 0.69
C VAL A 51 6.63 -3.31 -0.28
N LYS A 52 7.75 -3.88 0.20
CA LYS A 52 8.65 -4.71 -0.62
C LYS A 52 7.95 -5.97 -1.15
N SER A 53 7.18 -6.65 -0.32
CA SER A 53 6.43 -7.83 -0.73
C SER A 53 5.35 -7.47 -1.77
N ALA A 54 4.62 -6.38 -1.56
CA ALA A 54 3.64 -5.87 -2.52
C ALA A 54 4.28 -5.52 -3.87
N ALA A 55 5.43 -4.83 -3.85
CA ALA A 55 6.20 -4.49 -5.05
C ALA A 55 6.60 -5.74 -5.86
N ARG A 56 7.01 -6.81 -5.17
CA ARG A 56 7.32 -8.10 -5.81
C ARG A 56 6.09 -8.79 -6.39
N ILE A 57 4.97 -8.83 -5.66
CA ILE A 57 3.70 -9.40 -6.15
C ILE A 57 3.21 -8.66 -7.40
N LEU A 58 3.34 -7.33 -7.39
CA LEU A 58 2.96 -6.46 -8.50
C LEU A 58 4.00 -6.46 -9.62
N ASN A 59 5.18 -7.06 -9.43
CA ASN A 59 6.30 -6.96 -10.36
C ASN A 59 6.60 -5.49 -10.75
N GLU A 60 6.62 -4.60 -9.75
CA GLU A 60 6.97 -3.19 -9.86
C GLU A 60 8.20 -2.95 -8.97
N PRO A 61 9.43 -2.93 -9.52
CA PRO A 61 10.60 -2.63 -8.73
C PRO A 61 10.52 -1.18 -8.24
N LEU A 62 10.65 -1.00 -6.92
CA LEU A 62 10.67 0.32 -6.29
C LEU A 62 12.11 0.70 -5.96
N THR A 63 12.45 1.97 -6.12
CA THR A 63 13.69 2.53 -5.58
C THR A 63 13.58 2.73 -4.07
N GLU A 64 14.70 2.83 -3.35
CA GLU A 64 14.69 3.06 -1.91
C GLU A 64 13.93 4.32 -1.51
N VAL A 65 14.01 5.37 -2.34
CA VAL A 65 13.26 6.62 -2.14
C VAL A 65 11.76 6.37 -2.27
N GLN A 66 11.32 5.64 -3.29
CA GLN A 66 9.90 5.33 -3.51
C GLN A 66 9.33 4.45 -2.39
N GLU A 67 10.12 3.48 -1.91
CA GLU A 67 9.74 2.68 -0.74
C GLU A 67 9.51 3.57 0.48
N GLU A 68 10.43 4.49 0.76
CA GLU A 68 10.34 5.35 1.94
C GLU A 68 9.16 6.33 1.87
N GLN A 69 8.85 6.82 0.66
CA GLN A 69 7.67 7.65 0.39
C GLN A 69 6.38 6.88 0.66
N LEU A 70 6.29 5.63 0.19
CA LEU A 70 5.13 4.76 0.42
C LEU A 70 4.98 4.37 1.90
N VAL A 71 6.07 4.02 2.56
CA VAL A 71 6.09 3.71 4.00
C VAL A 71 5.59 4.90 4.80
N SER A 72 6.12 6.10 4.51
CA SER A 72 5.72 7.33 5.19
C SER A 72 4.25 7.68 4.93
N PHE A 73 3.77 7.46 3.71
CA PHE A 73 2.35 7.61 3.37
C PHE A 73 1.46 6.67 4.18
N ILE A 74 1.78 5.37 4.24
CA ILE A 74 0.99 4.36 4.98
C ILE A 74 0.93 4.69 6.46
N LEU A 75 2.08 5.02 7.07
CA LEU A 75 2.16 5.43 8.48
C LEU A 75 1.32 6.68 8.75
N ALA A 76 1.37 7.67 7.86
CA ALA A 76 0.60 8.90 7.99
C ALA A 76 -0.93 8.68 7.90
N GLN A 77 -1.38 7.62 7.22
CA GLN A 77 -2.81 7.29 7.17
C GLN A 77 -3.35 6.73 8.50
N LYS A 78 -2.48 6.18 9.37
CA LYS A 78 -2.86 5.54 10.63
C LYS A 78 -4.01 4.53 10.47
N ILE A 79 -3.93 3.75 9.38
CA ILE A 79 -4.99 2.82 8.96
C ILE A 79 -5.03 1.58 9.84
N ASP A 80 -6.22 1.01 9.91
CA ASP A 80 -6.48 -0.28 10.55
C ASP A 80 -7.06 -1.16 9.43
N PRO A 81 -6.38 -2.25 9.05
CA PRO A 81 -6.79 -3.06 7.91
C PRO A 81 -8.10 -3.80 8.18
N ASN A 82 -8.48 -3.96 9.46
CA ASN A 82 -9.73 -4.60 9.87
C ASN A 82 -10.87 -3.58 10.01
N ASN A 83 -10.61 -2.28 9.82
CA ASN A 83 -11.62 -1.24 9.92
C ASN A 83 -12.12 -0.82 8.52
N THR A 84 -13.36 -1.19 8.22
CA THR A 84 -14.02 -0.91 6.93
C THR A 84 -14.06 0.58 6.57
N LEU A 85 -14.19 1.49 7.54
CA LEU A 85 -14.20 2.94 7.28
C LEU A 85 -12.83 3.44 6.79
N HIS A 86 -11.74 2.88 7.31
CA HIS A 86 -10.39 3.19 6.86
C HIS A 86 -10.13 2.68 5.43
N LEU A 87 -10.67 1.51 5.08
CA LEU A 87 -10.58 0.95 3.73
C LEU A 87 -11.34 1.80 2.70
N ILE A 88 -12.58 2.23 3.03
CA ILE A 88 -13.37 3.12 2.18
C ILE A 88 -12.65 4.45 1.97
N LYS A 89 -12.06 5.01 3.04
CA LYS A 89 -11.28 6.25 2.97
C LYS A 89 -10.05 6.13 2.06
N LEU A 90 -9.32 5.00 2.12
CA LEU A 90 -8.20 4.74 1.21
C LEU A 90 -8.67 4.63 -0.24
N TRP A 91 -9.73 3.86 -0.50
CA TRP A 91 -10.32 3.74 -1.83
C TRP A 91 -10.71 5.11 -2.43
N ALA A 92 -11.29 5.99 -1.60
CA ALA A 92 -11.64 7.34 -2.01
C ALA A 92 -10.42 8.23 -2.35
N MET A 93 -9.23 7.97 -1.77
CA MET A 93 -8.00 8.73 -2.09
C MET A 93 -7.37 8.33 -3.42
N PHE A 94 -7.72 7.16 -3.96
CA PHE A 94 -7.22 6.64 -5.23
C PHE A 94 -8.26 6.73 -6.36
N ARG A 95 -9.44 7.29 -6.09
CA ARG A 95 -10.46 7.61 -7.09
C ARG A 95 -10.13 8.93 -7.76
#